data_AF-A4ENC2-F1
#
_entry.id   AF-A4ENC2-F1
#
_cell.length_a   1.000
_cell.length_b   1.000
_cell.length_c   1.000
_cell.angle_alpha   90.00
_cell.angle_beta   90.00
_cell.angle_gamma   90.00
#
_symmetry.space_group_name_H-M   'P 1'
#
loop_
_entity.id
_entity.type
_entity.pdbx_description
1 polymer ?
#
loop_
_entity_poly.entity_id
_entity_poly.type
_entity_poly.pdbx_seq_one_letter_code
_entity_poly.pdbx_strand_id
1 'polypeptide(L)' 'MTKAQKSLYKSLKKPAHKAAFVNMLMAQQAQLGKYKHWRKAYAKKCAKKGADLPVGF' A
#
# COMPACT_ATOMS: atom_id res chain seq x y z
N MET A 1 -5.53 4.91 -3.48
CA MET A 1 -4.47 5.93 -3.41
C MET A 1 -4.86 7.13 -4.27
N THR A 2 -4.91 8.33 -3.69
CA THR A 2 -5.18 9.58 -4.42
C THR A 2 -3.99 10.00 -5.29
N LYS A 3 -4.19 10.97 -6.20
CA LYS A 3 -3.12 11.50 -7.06
C LYS A 3 -1.97 12.12 -6.24
N ALA A 4 -2.29 12.89 -5.19
CA ALA A 4 -1.31 13.49 -4.29
C ALA A 4 -0.51 12.42 -3.53
N GLN A 5 -1.18 11.42 -2.95
CA GLN A 5 -0.54 10.29 -2.28
C GLN A 5 0.39 9.51 -3.23
N LYS A 6 -0.02 9.34 -4.49
CA LYS A 6 0.81 8.70 -5.53
C LYS A 6 2.08 9.50 -5.83
N SER A 7 1.97 10.83 -5.90
CA SER A 7 3.12 11.71 -6.11
C SER A 7 4.09 11.62 -4.93
N LEU A 8 3.57 11.69 -3.70
CA LEU A 8 4.35 11.55 -2.47
C LEU A 8 5.09 10.21 -2.42
N TYR A 9 4.40 9.09 -2.68
CA TYR A 9 5.03 7.76 -2.74
C TYR A 9 6.22 7.70 -3.72
N LYS A 10 6.09 8.33 -4.88
CA LYS A 10 7.16 8.37 -5.89
C LYS A 10 8.38 9.18 -5.43
N SER A 11 8.19 10.20 -4.60
CA SER A 11 9.29 11.00 -4.05
C SER A 11 10.13 10.24 -3.02
N LEU A 12 9.59 9.19 -2.40
CA LEU A 12 10.32 8.36 -1.44
C LEU A 12 11.40 7.55 -2.15
N LYS A 13 12.65 7.67 -1.68
CA LYS A 13 13.79 6.94 -2.27
C LYS A 13 14.07 5.61 -1.58
N LYS A 14 13.99 5.57 -0.24
CA LYS A 14 14.32 4.38 0.55
C LYS A 14 13.21 3.33 0.51
N PRO A 15 13.51 2.03 0.30
CA PRO A 15 12.52 0.96 0.32
C PRO A 15 11.72 0.90 1.63
N ALA A 16 12.38 1.09 2.77
CA ALA A 16 11.72 1.10 4.08
C ALA A 16 10.64 2.21 4.18
N HIS A 17 10.90 3.40 3.64
CA HIS A 17 9.92 4.50 3.65
C HIS A 17 8.72 4.18 2.77
N LYS A 18 8.95 3.53 1.61
CA LYS A 18 7.87 3.08 0.72
C LYS A 18 6.99 2.05 1.42
N ALA A 19 7.57 1.08 2.12
CA ALA A 19 6.85 0.08 2.88
C ALA A 19 6.01 0.71 4.01
N ALA A 20 6.61 1.60 4.80
CA ALA A 20 5.93 2.34 5.86
C ALA A 20 4.76 3.18 5.31
N PHE A 21 4.94 3.84 4.17
CA PHE A 21 3.88 4.61 3.51
C PHE A 21 2.70 3.73 3.11
N VAL A 22 2.98 2.55 2.53
CA VAL A 22 1.93 1.61 2.15
C VAL A 22 1.19 1.09 3.39
N ASN A 23 1.90 0.71 4.47
CA ASN A 23 1.26 0.31 5.74
C ASN A 23 0.29 1.37 6.26
N MET A 24 0.75 2.62 6.36
CA MET A 24 -0.07 3.75 6.81
C MET A 24 -1.32 3.93 5.93
N LEU A 25 -1.14 3.87 4.61
CA LEU A 25 -2.23 4.01 3.65
C LEU A 25 -3.27 2.89 3.80
N MET A 26 -2.82 1.65 4.02
CA MET A 26 -3.72 0.52 4.24
C MET A 26 -4.51 0.63 5.54
N ALA A 27 -3.90 1.15 6.62
CA ALA A 27 -4.59 1.42 7.88
C ALA A 27 -5.69 2.49 7.70
N GLN A 28 -5.37 3.60 7.01
CA GLN A 28 -6.36 4.64 6.70
C GLN A 28 -7.51 4.08 5.85
N GLN A 29 -7.20 3.28 4.83
CA GLN A 29 -8.20 2.66 3.97
C GLN A 29 -9.08 1.64 4.70
N ALA A 30 -8.58 1.00 5.76
CA ALA A 30 -9.35 0.10 6.62
C ALA A 30 -10.49 0.84 7.32
N GLN A 31 -10.21 2.04 7.84
CA GLN A 31 -11.17 2.87 8.57
C GLN A 31 -12.22 3.49 7.63
N LEU A 32 -11.83 3.81 6.38
CA LEU A 32 -12.76 4.37 5.39
C LEU A 32 -13.76 3.35 4.81
N GLY A 33 -13.62 2.05 5.11
CA GLY A 33 -14.58 0.99 4.79
C GLY A 33 -14.73 0.59 3.31
N LYS A 34 -14.47 1.49 2.36
CA LYS A 34 -14.76 1.32 0.92
C LYS A 34 -13.70 0.56 0.11
N TYR A 35 -12.57 0.17 0.71
CA TYR A 35 -11.37 -0.28 -0.02
C TYR A 35 -10.97 -1.74 0.21
N LYS A 36 -11.80 -2.56 0.87
CA LYS A 36 -11.47 -3.98 1.18
C LYS A 36 -11.13 -4.81 -0.08
N HIS A 37 -11.79 -4.55 -1.21
CA HIS A 37 -11.54 -5.24 -2.48
C HIS A 37 -10.10 -5.04 -3.00
N TRP A 38 -9.48 -3.91 -2.67
CA TRP A 38 -8.12 -3.60 -3.11
C TRP A 38 -7.06 -4.46 -2.40
N ARG A 39 -7.30 -4.91 -1.16
CA ARG A 39 -6.38 -5.81 -0.44
C ARG A 39 -6.16 -7.11 -1.23
N LYS A 40 -7.23 -7.77 -1.68
CA LYS A 40 -7.11 -9.02 -2.46
C LYS A 40 -6.32 -8.80 -3.76
N ALA A 41 -6.58 -7.71 -4.46
CA ALA A 41 -5.88 -7.38 -5.71
C ALA A 41 -4.40 -7.07 -5.47
N TYR A 42 -4.08 -6.35 -4.40
CA TYR A 42 -2.71 -6.01 -4.04
C TYR A 42 -1.93 -7.25 -3.58
N ALA A 43 -2.53 -8.15 -2.79
CA ALA A 43 -1.90 -9.40 -2.40
C ALA A 43 -1.52 -10.28 -3.60
N LYS A 44 -2.45 -10.45 -4.55
CA LYS A 44 -2.15 -11.16 -5.81
C LYS A 44 -0.99 -10.52 -6.58
N LYS A 45 -0.90 -9.19 -6.57
CA LYS A 45 0.18 -8.46 -7.25
C LYS A 45 1.52 -8.62 -6.51
N CYS A 46 1.53 -8.61 -5.18
CA CYS A 46 2.71 -8.91 -4.36
C CYS A 46 3.21 -10.32 -4.64
N ALA A 47 2.34 -11.33 -4.58
CA ALA A 47 2.68 -12.71 -4.90
C ALA A 47 3.25 -12.86 -6.31
N LYS A 48 2.63 -12.25 -7.33
CA LYS A 48 3.14 -12.25 -8.70
C LYS A 48 4.52 -11.61 -8.83
N LYS A 49 4.87 -10.65 -7.96
CA LYS A 49 6.14 -9.92 -7.99
C LYS A 49 7.19 -10.45 -7.02
N GLY A 50 6.88 -11.49 -6.24
CA GLY A 50 7.76 -11.98 -5.18
C GLY A 50 8.03 -10.93 -4.09
N ALA A 51 7.09 -10.01 -3.88
CA ALA A 51 7.20 -8.98 -2.87
C ALA A 51 6.38 -9.36 -1.63
N ASP A 52 6.90 -9.03 -0.45
CA ASP A 52 6.20 -9.29 0.80
C ASP A 52 4.94 -8.43 0.94
N LEU A 53 4.00 -8.96 1.73
CA LEU A 53 2.85 -8.18 2.13
C LEU A 53 3.25 -7.14 3.18
N PRO A 54 2.75 -5.90 3.06
CA PRO A 54 2.90 -4.87 4.07
C PRO A 54 2.39 -5.35 5.44
N VAL A 55 3.00 -4.86 6.51
CA VAL A 55 2.67 -5.25 7.89
C VAL A 55 1.26 -4.75 8.23
N GLY A 56 0.37 -5.64 8.69
CA GLY A 56 -1.05 -5.32 8.94
C GLY A 56 -2.00 -5.53 7.75
N PHE A 57 -1.58 -6.36 6.78
CA PHE A 57 -2.40 -6.82 5.66
C PHE A 57 -3.65 -7.59 6.08
#